data_AF-A0A7X8DRG6-F1
#
_entry.id   AF-A0A7X8DRG6-F1
#
_cell.length_a   1.000
_cell.length_b   1.000
_cell.length_c   1.000
_cell.angle_alpha   90.00
_cell.angle_beta   90.00
_cell.angle_gamma   90.00
#
_symmetry.space_group_name_H-M   'P 1'
#
loop_
_entity.id
_entity.type
_entity.pdbx_description
1 polymer ?
#
loop_
_entity_poly.entity_id
_entity_poly.type
_entity_poly.pdbx_seq_one_letter_code
_entity_poly.pdbx_strand_id
1 'polypeptide(L)'
;MKNELKKYFIITYGCQMNEHDSEKLAGMLEGIDYQKAGQVEEADIILLNTCTIRENAELKVFGKVGELKRLKENNPELIIGVGGCMMQSKKAVQQLYEKHPQVDLIFGTHNIHHVPDLIQRIEKERGRIVEVWDEEEGLIPDLPSVRESDFKAWVSIIQGCNNFCTYCIVPYVRGRERSRPLKEIVSEVERLAAEGVKEITLLGQNVNSYGKDLEEKVDFADLLQELDKIPGLQRLRYMTSHPRDFSNKLIEVIKDSRSVCEHFHLPIQSGSNSILKKMNRGYNREKYLELVNKIRQEIPEASITTDIIVGFPGETEEEFQETMELVREARFDSAFTFIYSARTGTPAAKMEDQIPEEVKKDRLNRLMTLQNQISLEKNQEDLGKIVEVLIEGESKNNPETLMGRDRRNKLVIIPRAEGVIGEIVKVKINRVQSFTLYGEVV
;
A
#
# COMPACT_ATOMS: atom_id res chain seq x y z
N MET A 1 0.25 23.09 38.54
CA MET A 1 0.38 23.30 37.09
C MET A 1 -0.45 22.23 36.41
N LYS A 2 -1.40 22.57 35.54
CA LYS A 2 -2.07 21.55 34.73
C LYS A 2 -0.98 20.88 33.90
N ASN A 3 -0.77 19.58 34.04
CA ASN A 3 0.01 18.82 33.06
C ASN A 3 -0.74 18.98 31.74
N GLU A 4 -0.26 19.85 30.85
CA GLU A 4 -0.71 19.81 29.48
C GLU A 4 -0.35 18.43 28.93
N LEU A 5 -1.34 17.73 28.39
CA LEU A 5 -1.14 16.45 27.73
C LEU A 5 -0.14 16.65 26.60
N LYS A 6 0.90 15.83 26.58
CA LYS A 6 1.93 15.91 25.54
C LYS A 6 1.32 15.55 24.19
N LYS A 7 1.82 16.17 23.14
CA LYS A 7 1.25 16.04 21.80
C LYS A 7 2.17 15.29 20.84
N TYR A 8 1.59 14.49 19.95
CA TYR A 8 2.33 13.79 18.90
C TYR A 8 1.85 14.19 17.50
N PHE A 9 2.76 14.14 16.53
CA PHE A 9 2.44 14.32 15.11
C PHE A 9 3.18 13.27 14.28
N ILE A 10 2.47 12.56 13.41
CA ILE A 10 3.06 11.54 12.54
C ILE A 10 3.00 12.02 11.09
N ILE A 11 4.15 11.98 10.42
CA ILE A 11 4.26 12.27 8.99
C ILE A 11 4.49 10.95 8.27
N THR A 12 3.47 10.45 7.60
CA THR A 12 3.56 9.23 6.82
C THR A 12 4.09 9.51 5.41
N TYR A 13 5.13 8.77 5.01
CA TYR A 13 5.61 8.70 3.65
C TYR A 13 5.59 7.25 3.19
N GLY A 14 4.78 6.92 2.19
CA GLY A 14 4.88 5.60 1.58
C GLY A 14 3.61 5.03 0.97
N CYS A 15 3.31 3.81 1.39
CA CYS A 15 2.19 2.99 0.92
C CYS A 15 1.18 2.74 2.06
N GLN A 16 0.14 1.95 1.77
CA GLN A 16 -0.90 1.58 2.75
C GLN A 16 -0.33 0.91 4.00
N MET A 17 0.76 0.15 3.87
CA MET A 17 1.44 -0.44 5.03
C MET A 17 2.05 0.63 5.94
N ASN A 18 2.57 1.73 5.38
CA ASN A 18 3.06 2.85 6.18
C ASN A 18 1.90 3.58 6.86
N GLU A 19 0.74 3.75 6.20
CA GLU A 19 -0.43 4.34 6.87
C GLU A 19 -0.89 3.48 8.04
N HIS A 20 -0.99 2.16 7.85
CA HIS A 20 -1.34 1.23 8.93
C HIS A 20 -0.29 1.20 10.07
N ASP A 21 1.01 1.21 9.75
CA ASP A 21 2.08 1.34 10.74
C ASP A 21 1.95 2.67 11.51
N SER A 22 1.51 3.76 10.86
CA SER A 22 1.25 5.05 11.51
C SER A 22 0.03 5.03 12.43
N GLU A 23 -1.05 4.33 12.06
CA GLU A 23 -2.21 4.12 12.96
C GLU A 23 -1.80 3.37 14.23
N LYS A 24 -0.91 2.38 14.11
CA LYS A 24 -0.35 1.65 15.26
C LYS A 24 0.55 2.53 16.13
N LEU A 25 1.43 3.31 15.51
CA LEU A 25 2.26 4.28 16.24
C LEU A 25 1.39 5.27 17.02
N ALA A 26 0.32 5.78 16.40
CA ALA A 26 -0.65 6.65 17.07
C ALA A 26 -1.30 5.95 18.28
N GLY A 27 -1.82 4.74 18.11
CA GLY A 27 -2.45 4.00 19.23
C GLY A 27 -1.49 3.69 20.37
N MET A 28 -0.23 3.37 20.06
CA MET A 28 0.79 3.16 21.09
C MET A 28 1.16 4.45 21.84
N LEU A 29 1.20 5.60 21.14
CA LEU A 29 1.45 6.90 21.74
C LEU A 29 0.29 7.35 22.63
N GLU A 30 -0.95 7.16 22.20
CA GLU A 30 -2.13 7.45 23.03
C GLU A 30 -2.19 6.55 24.26
N GLY A 31 -1.70 5.30 24.16
CA GLY A 31 -1.56 4.38 25.29
C GLY A 31 -0.55 4.83 26.36
N ILE A 32 0.33 5.79 26.06
CA ILE A 32 1.25 6.43 27.02
C ILE A 32 0.90 7.92 27.25
N ASP A 33 -0.39 8.25 27.18
CA ASP A 33 -0.97 9.56 27.51
C ASP A 33 -0.59 10.73 26.57
N TYR A 34 -0.24 10.45 25.31
CA TYR A 34 -0.11 11.49 24.29
C TYR A 34 -1.43 11.76 23.58
N GLN A 35 -1.57 12.96 23.02
CA GLN A 35 -2.69 13.36 22.17
C GLN A 35 -2.22 13.78 20.77
N LYS A 36 -3.00 13.51 19.73
CA LYS A 36 -2.68 13.98 18.37
C LYS A 36 -2.65 15.52 18.32
N ALA A 37 -1.56 16.07 17.79
CA ALA A 37 -1.42 17.49 17.53
C ALA A 37 -2.23 17.91 16.28
N GLY A 38 -2.84 19.10 16.29
CA GLY A 38 -3.54 19.64 15.12
C GLY A 38 -2.59 20.12 14.02
N GLN A 39 -1.37 20.51 14.40
CA GLN A 39 -0.30 20.96 13.52
C GLN A 39 1.06 20.48 14.06
N VAL A 40 2.05 20.41 13.18
CA VAL A 40 3.37 19.85 13.52
C VAL A 40 4.11 20.71 14.56
N GLU A 41 3.85 22.01 14.57
CA GLU A 41 4.45 23.00 15.47
C GLU A 41 3.99 22.85 16.93
N GLU A 42 2.86 22.18 17.16
CA GLU A 42 2.31 21.94 18.49
C GLU A 42 2.81 20.64 19.13
N ALA A 43 3.59 19.84 18.41
CA ALA A 43 3.97 18.50 18.84
C ALA A 43 5.15 18.53 19.82
N ASP A 44 5.09 17.65 20.82
CA ASP A 44 6.23 17.26 21.67
C ASP A 44 6.99 16.07 21.08
N ILE A 45 6.34 15.29 20.20
CA ILE A 45 6.94 14.20 19.42
C ILE A 45 6.54 14.31 17.96
N ILE A 46 7.51 14.27 17.06
CA ILE A 46 7.28 14.15 15.62
C ILE A 46 7.89 12.84 15.12
N LEU A 47 7.07 11.94 14.61
CA LEU A 47 7.52 10.69 13.99
C LEU A 47 7.37 10.76 12.47
N LEU A 48 8.44 10.46 11.75
CA LEU A 48 8.41 10.27 10.29
C LEU A 48 8.39 8.77 10.03
N ASN A 49 7.27 8.24 9.53
CA ASN A 49 7.17 6.85 9.11
C ASN A 49 7.43 6.75 7.61
N THR A 50 8.54 6.10 7.24
CA THR A 50 9.13 6.25 5.91
C THR A 50 9.07 4.98 5.07
N CYS A 51 9.16 5.17 3.75
CA CYS A 51 9.18 4.10 2.77
C CYS A 51 10.49 4.13 1.97
N THR A 52 10.95 2.96 1.53
CA THR A 52 12.12 2.79 0.65
C THR A 52 11.71 2.57 -0.82
N ILE A 53 10.40 2.51 -1.10
CA ILE A 53 9.89 1.96 -2.37
C ILE A 53 9.68 3.04 -3.46
N ARG A 54 9.83 4.33 -3.17
CA ARG A 54 9.69 5.37 -4.19
C ARG A 54 10.99 6.11 -4.40
N GLU A 55 11.31 6.37 -5.65
CA GLU A 55 12.43 7.25 -6.01
C GLU A 55 12.22 8.63 -5.37
N ASN A 56 13.30 9.24 -4.87
CA ASN A 56 13.28 10.50 -4.11
C ASN A 56 12.53 10.45 -2.75
N ALA A 57 12.05 9.29 -2.29
CA ALA A 57 11.47 9.19 -0.94
C ALA A 57 12.50 9.58 0.12
N GLU A 58 13.74 9.10 0.00
CA GLU A 58 14.82 9.43 0.92
C GLU A 58 15.13 10.93 0.95
N LEU A 59 15.25 11.57 -0.23
CA LEU A 59 15.52 13.00 -0.33
C LEU A 59 14.40 13.85 0.28
N LYS A 60 13.13 13.45 0.09
CA LYS A 60 11.99 14.13 0.71
C LYS A 60 12.02 14.01 2.23
N VAL A 61 12.34 12.82 2.76
CA VAL A 61 12.46 12.63 4.21
C VAL A 61 13.61 13.47 4.77
N PHE A 62 14.80 13.42 4.17
CA PHE A 62 15.94 14.21 4.63
C PHE A 62 15.68 15.72 4.56
N GLY A 63 15.01 16.18 3.49
CA GLY A 63 14.54 17.55 3.37
C GLY A 63 13.60 17.92 4.52
N LYS A 64 12.61 17.07 4.81
CA LYS A 64 11.66 17.31 5.90
C LYS A 64 12.33 17.33 7.28
N VAL A 65 13.23 16.39 7.56
CA VAL A 65 14.02 16.38 8.80
C VAL A 65 14.87 17.67 8.92
N GLY A 66 15.37 18.19 7.80
CA GLY A 66 16.03 19.50 7.73
C GLY A 66 15.10 20.65 8.15
N GLU A 67 13.88 20.69 7.66
CA GLU A 67 12.87 21.70 8.04
C GLU A 67 12.53 21.66 9.53
N LEU A 68 12.44 20.46 10.11
CA LEU A 68 12.11 20.27 11.53
C LEU A 68 13.21 20.75 12.49
N LYS A 69 14.42 21.00 11.99
CA LYS A 69 15.54 21.50 12.80
C LYS A 69 15.18 22.76 13.58
N ARG A 70 14.47 23.70 12.94
CA ARG A 70 14.05 24.95 13.57
C ARG A 70 13.09 24.73 14.74
N LEU A 71 12.24 23.71 14.66
CA LEU A 71 11.33 23.36 15.76
C LEU A 71 12.09 22.81 16.95
N LYS A 72 13.09 21.93 16.72
CA LYS A 72 13.98 21.42 17.77
C LYS A 72 14.85 22.51 18.40
N GLU A 73 15.30 23.49 17.62
CA GLU A 73 16.04 24.65 18.13
C GLU A 73 15.17 25.53 19.05
N ASN A 74 13.87 25.68 18.74
CA ASN A 74 12.93 26.42 19.57
C ASN A 74 12.46 25.63 20.80
N ASN A 75 12.33 24.31 20.67
CA ASN A 75 11.96 23.39 21.75
C ASN A 75 12.97 22.24 21.82
N PRO A 76 14.03 22.34 22.65
CA PRO A 76 15.02 21.28 22.80
C PRO A 76 14.44 19.94 23.29
N GLU A 77 13.28 19.98 23.95
CA GLU A 77 12.58 18.81 24.50
C GLU A 77 11.78 18.04 23.44
N LEU A 78 11.53 18.63 22.27
CA LEU A 78 10.84 18.00 21.13
C LEU A 78 11.58 16.73 20.70
N ILE A 79 10.92 15.57 20.67
CA ILE A 79 11.52 14.34 20.15
C ILE A 79 11.25 14.23 18.66
N ILE A 80 12.29 14.07 17.86
CA ILE A 80 12.17 13.76 16.43
C ILE A 80 12.59 12.31 16.18
N GLY A 81 11.64 11.49 15.74
CA GLY A 81 11.85 10.10 15.38
C GLY A 81 11.70 9.85 13.88
N VAL A 82 12.53 8.97 13.33
CA VAL A 82 12.42 8.50 11.93
C VAL A 82 12.43 6.98 11.93
N GLY A 83 11.43 6.37 11.31
CA GLY A 83 11.31 4.92 11.22
C GLY A 83 10.73 4.44 9.90
N GLY A 84 10.35 3.17 9.84
CA GLY A 84 9.79 2.54 8.64
C GLY A 84 10.85 1.92 7.71
N CYS A 85 10.44 1.48 6.53
CA CYS A 85 11.26 0.63 5.65
C CYS A 85 12.60 1.26 5.24
N MET A 86 12.68 2.59 5.17
CA MET A 86 13.92 3.29 4.79
C MET A 86 15.02 3.08 5.83
N MET A 87 14.66 3.01 7.11
CA MET A 87 15.61 2.84 8.22
C MET A 87 16.15 1.42 8.34
N GLN A 88 15.66 0.48 7.54
CA GLN A 88 16.30 -0.83 7.39
C GLN A 88 17.55 -0.80 6.50
N SER A 89 17.82 0.32 5.82
CA SER A 89 19.07 0.54 5.10
C SER A 89 20.13 1.10 6.03
N LYS A 90 21.18 0.32 6.32
CA LYS A 90 22.33 0.75 7.15
C LYS A 90 22.95 2.06 6.63
N LYS A 91 22.98 2.24 5.29
CA LYS A 91 23.44 3.49 4.65
C LYS A 91 22.55 4.68 4.97
N ALA A 92 21.22 4.49 4.92
CA ALA A 92 20.27 5.57 5.23
C ALA A 92 20.32 5.95 6.71
N VAL A 93 20.43 4.96 7.61
CA VAL A 93 20.62 5.17 9.05
C VAL A 93 21.89 5.97 9.31
N GLN A 94 23.03 5.56 8.73
CA GLN A 94 24.30 6.26 8.90
C GLN A 94 24.22 7.71 8.39
N GLN A 95 23.67 7.92 7.18
CA GLN A 95 23.51 9.24 6.61
C GLN A 95 22.62 10.15 7.47
N LEU A 96 21.50 9.61 7.99
CA LEU A 96 20.61 10.35 8.89
C LEU A 96 21.32 10.69 10.20
N TYR A 97 22.03 9.72 10.78
CA TYR A 97 22.72 9.88 12.05
C TYR A 97 23.82 10.95 11.99
N GLU A 98 24.61 10.96 10.90
CA GLU A 98 25.73 11.90 10.71
C GLU A 98 25.26 13.30 10.31
N LYS A 99 24.27 13.42 9.41
CA LYS A 99 23.87 14.72 8.83
C LYS A 99 22.76 15.44 9.59
N HIS A 100 21.97 14.71 10.38
CA HIS A 100 20.80 15.26 11.07
C HIS A 100 20.88 14.99 12.58
N PRO A 101 21.74 15.73 13.31
CA PRO A 101 21.91 15.56 14.77
C PRO A 101 20.64 15.88 15.57
N GLN A 102 19.68 16.60 15.00
CA GLN A 102 18.37 16.88 15.60
C GLN A 102 17.44 15.66 15.70
N VAL A 103 17.77 14.53 15.06
CA VAL A 103 16.99 13.29 15.16
C VAL A 103 17.40 12.53 16.42
N ASP A 104 16.43 12.34 17.32
CA ASP A 104 16.60 11.67 18.61
C ASP A 104 16.37 10.16 18.51
N LEU A 105 15.47 9.70 17.63
CA LEU A 105 15.11 8.29 17.50
C LEU A 105 15.22 7.80 16.05
N ILE A 106 15.92 6.70 15.83
CA ILE A 106 15.91 5.95 14.58
C ILE A 106 15.47 4.52 14.87
N PHE A 107 14.38 4.06 14.24
CA PHE A 107 13.82 2.72 14.46
C PHE A 107 13.49 1.96 13.17
N GLY A 108 13.54 0.63 13.22
CA GLY A 108 13.25 -0.25 12.08
C GLY A 108 11.76 -0.58 11.94
N THR A 109 11.44 -1.38 10.93
CA THR A 109 10.09 -1.95 10.74
C THR A 109 9.80 -3.11 11.69
N HIS A 110 10.84 -3.81 12.15
CA HIS A 110 10.73 -5.03 12.94
C HIS A 110 10.56 -4.79 14.45
N ASN A 111 10.82 -3.57 14.93
CA ASN A 111 10.75 -3.21 16.35
C ASN A 111 9.82 -2.01 16.61
N ILE A 112 8.78 -1.84 15.78
CA ILE A 112 7.81 -0.74 15.94
C ILE A 112 7.11 -0.78 17.31
N HIS A 113 6.90 -1.97 17.85
CA HIS A 113 6.27 -2.20 19.16
C HIS A 113 7.11 -1.67 20.35
N HIS A 114 8.41 -1.41 20.15
CA HIS A 114 9.30 -0.85 21.18
C HIS A 114 9.30 0.67 21.22
N VAL A 115 8.68 1.36 20.24
CA VAL A 115 8.73 2.82 20.13
C VAL A 115 8.31 3.54 21.44
N PRO A 116 7.26 3.12 22.17
CA PRO A 116 6.92 3.72 23.46
C PRO A 116 8.05 3.67 24.49
N ASP A 117 8.73 2.54 24.62
CA ASP A 117 9.85 2.36 25.55
C ASP A 117 11.05 3.21 25.15
N LEU A 118 11.35 3.28 23.85
CA LEU A 118 12.42 4.10 23.30
C LEU A 118 12.16 5.59 23.54
N ILE A 119 10.92 6.03 23.40
CA ILE A 119 10.51 7.41 23.72
C ILE A 119 10.72 7.70 25.20
N GLN A 120 10.21 6.86 26.11
CA GLN A 120 10.38 7.06 27.55
C GLN A 120 11.86 7.10 27.96
N ARG A 121 12.71 6.32 27.27
CA ARG A 121 14.16 6.34 27.49
C ARG A 121 14.78 7.65 27.04
N ILE A 122 14.41 8.17 25.87
CA ILE A 122 14.87 9.50 25.39
C ILE A 122 14.46 10.60 26.35
N GLU A 123 13.25 10.55 26.92
CA GLU A 123 12.78 11.54 27.89
C GLU A 123 13.61 11.56 29.19
N LYS A 124 14.12 10.40 29.61
CA LYS A 124 14.95 10.25 30.81
C LYS A 124 16.42 10.58 30.55
N GLU A 125 16.98 10.03 29.47
CA GLU A 125 18.43 10.07 29.19
C GLU A 125 18.84 11.26 28.32
N ARG A 126 17.90 11.88 27.59
CA ARG A 126 18.12 12.98 26.64
C ARG A 126 19.21 12.68 25.59
N GLY A 127 19.32 11.41 25.21
CA GLY A 127 20.26 10.92 24.21
C GLY A 127 19.60 10.56 22.88
N ARG A 128 20.44 10.35 21.87
CA ARG A 128 20.01 9.80 20.57
C ARG A 128 20.03 8.29 20.63
N ILE A 129 18.96 7.64 20.17
CA ILE A 129 18.82 6.19 20.14
C ILE A 129 18.67 5.74 18.69
N VAL A 130 19.47 4.74 18.32
CA VAL A 130 19.34 4.01 17.05
C VAL A 130 19.09 2.56 17.39
N GLU A 131 17.88 2.07 17.10
CA GLU A 131 17.51 0.68 17.33
C GLU A 131 16.81 0.13 16.08
N VAL A 132 17.55 -0.61 15.26
CA VAL A 132 17.06 -1.18 14.01
C VAL A 132 17.37 -2.66 14.02
N TRP A 133 16.33 -3.49 14.06
CA TRP A 133 16.48 -4.94 14.05
C TRP A 133 16.55 -5.46 12.61
N ASP A 134 17.57 -6.28 12.33
CA ASP A 134 17.79 -6.90 11.02
C ASP A 134 16.69 -7.95 10.70
N GLU A 135 16.16 -8.63 11.73
CA GLU A 135 15.06 -9.59 11.62
C GLU A 135 14.08 -9.45 12.80
N GLU A 136 12.87 -9.97 12.61
CA GLU A 136 11.80 -9.93 13.62
C GLU A 136 11.83 -11.15 14.55
N GLU A 137 11.83 -10.92 15.85
CA GLU A 137 11.65 -11.96 16.88
C GLU A 137 10.15 -12.31 16.98
N GLY A 138 9.70 -13.30 16.21
CA GLY A 138 8.29 -13.74 16.22
C GLY A 138 7.36 -12.91 15.34
N LEU A 139 6.05 -12.95 15.65
CA LEU A 139 5.04 -12.08 15.03
C LEU A 139 4.89 -10.84 15.93
N ILE A 140 4.90 -9.63 15.36
CA ILE A 140 4.48 -8.43 16.09
C ILE A 140 3.11 -8.68 16.73
N PRO A 141 2.95 -8.45 18.05
CA PRO A 141 1.69 -8.65 18.75
C PRO A 141 0.58 -7.76 18.20
N ASP A 142 -0.67 -8.04 18.57
CA ASP A 142 -1.78 -7.12 18.27
C ASP A 142 -1.52 -5.79 18.98
N LEU A 143 -1.29 -4.73 18.19
CA LEU A 143 -0.92 -3.41 18.68
C LEU A 143 -2.16 -2.50 18.68
N PRO A 144 -2.32 -1.62 19.68
CA PRO A 144 -3.38 -0.62 19.65
C PRO A 144 -3.24 0.26 18.40
N SER A 145 -4.37 0.65 17.80
CA SER A 145 -4.39 1.49 16.60
C SER A 145 -5.43 2.60 16.71
N VAL A 146 -5.09 3.76 16.16
CA VAL A 146 -6.01 4.91 16.02
C VAL A 146 -6.25 5.10 14.54
N ARG A 147 -7.43 4.71 14.07
CA ARG A 147 -7.80 4.73 12.65
C ARG A 147 -8.09 6.15 12.18
N GLU A 148 -7.76 6.45 10.93
CA GLU A 148 -8.17 7.71 10.32
C GLU A 148 -9.65 7.74 9.89
N SER A 149 -10.27 6.56 9.79
CA SER A 149 -11.65 6.39 9.33
C SER A 149 -12.40 5.43 10.24
N ASP A 150 -13.64 5.79 10.58
CA ASP A 150 -14.51 4.93 11.38
C ASP A 150 -15.19 3.83 10.55
N PHE A 151 -15.18 3.94 9.22
CA PHE A 151 -15.88 3.04 8.29
C PHE A 151 -14.95 2.24 7.38
N LYS A 152 -13.64 2.50 7.39
CA LYS A 152 -12.61 1.72 6.72
C LYS A 152 -11.57 1.23 7.71
N ALA A 153 -11.07 0.01 7.52
CA ALA A 153 -9.97 -0.51 8.31
C ALA A 153 -8.97 -1.31 7.47
N TRP A 154 -7.74 -1.34 7.97
CA TRP A 154 -6.64 -2.14 7.43
C TRP A 154 -6.41 -3.34 8.33
N VAL A 155 -6.33 -4.54 7.74
CA VAL A 155 -6.03 -5.76 8.48
C VAL A 155 -4.82 -6.43 7.83
N SER A 156 -3.66 -6.37 8.48
CA SER A 156 -2.49 -7.10 8.03
C SER A 156 -2.73 -8.60 8.17
N ILE A 157 -2.50 -9.41 7.14
CA ILE A 157 -2.68 -10.88 7.21
C ILE A 157 -1.39 -11.66 7.03
N ILE A 158 -0.41 -11.04 6.38
CA ILE A 158 0.89 -11.62 6.08
C ILE A 158 1.94 -10.51 6.00
N GLN A 159 3.13 -10.78 6.52
CA GLN A 159 4.28 -9.91 6.38
C GLN A 159 5.38 -10.59 5.58
N GLY A 160 6.19 -9.79 4.87
CA GLY A 160 7.36 -10.27 4.14
C GLY A 160 7.00 -10.88 2.79
N CYS A 161 8.03 -11.28 2.03
CA CYS A 161 7.83 -11.78 0.67
C CYS A 161 8.93 -12.77 0.29
N ASN A 162 8.56 -13.95 -0.21
CA ASN A 162 9.50 -15.00 -0.60
C ASN A 162 9.78 -15.04 -2.12
N ASN A 163 9.31 -14.04 -2.88
CA ASN A 163 9.47 -14.04 -4.34
C ASN A 163 10.86 -13.66 -4.83
N PHE A 164 11.60 -12.81 -4.09
CA PHE A 164 12.94 -12.33 -4.48
C PHE A 164 13.00 -11.85 -5.94
N CYS A 165 12.01 -11.06 -6.37
CA CYS A 165 12.07 -10.41 -7.68
C CYS A 165 13.30 -9.51 -7.72
N THR A 166 14.06 -9.53 -8.81
CA THR A 166 15.42 -8.96 -8.83
C THR A 166 15.46 -7.44 -8.63
N TYR A 167 14.36 -6.73 -8.87
CA TYR A 167 14.21 -5.29 -8.62
C TYR A 167 13.63 -4.95 -7.24
N CYS A 168 13.14 -5.94 -6.49
CA CYS A 168 12.34 -5.70 -5.29
C CYS A 168 13.20 -5.76 -4.02
N ILE A 169 13.18 -4.69 -3.23
CA ILE A 169 13.92 -4.60 -1.96
C ILE A 169 13.16 -5.22 -0.79
N VAL A 170 11.85 -5.45 -0.93
CA VAL A 170 10.93 -5.88 0.14
C VAL A 170 11.43 -7.09 0.94
N PRO A 171 11.90 -8.19 0.32
CA PRO A 171 12.37 -9.36 1.08
C PRO A 171 13.53 -9.07 2.04
N TYR A 172 14.28 -8.00 1.78
CA TYR A 172 15.44 -7.59 2.59
C TYR A 172 15.09 -6.61 3.71
N VAL A 173 13.95 -5.90 3.61
CA VAL A 173 13.55 -4.85 4.59
C VAL A 173 12.29 -5.22 5.38
N ARG A 174 11.57 -6.26 4.97
CA ARG A 174 10.39 -6.79 5.68
C ARG A 174 10.51 -8.29 5.98
N GLY A 175 11.61 -8.92 5.57
CA GLY A 175 11.89 -10.32 5.84
C GLY A 175 11.10 -11.33 5.00
N ARG A 176 11.14 -12.58 5.48
CA ARG A 176 10.45 -13.74 4.90
C ARG A 176 8.95 -13.69 5.17
N GLU A 177 8.18 -14.42 4.36
CA GLU A 177 6.73 -14.53 4.57
C GLU A 177 6.44 -15.12 5.95
N ARG A 178 5.57 -14.43 6.71
CA ARG A 178 4.99 -14.87 7.97
C ARG A 178 3.50 -14.54 7.96
N SER A 179 2.66 -15.56 7.92
CA SER A 179 1.20 -15.43 7.95
C SER A 179 0.71 -15.34 9.39
N ARG A 180 -0.29 -14.49 9.62
CA ARG A 180 -1.00 -14.49 10.90
C ARG A 180 -1.92 -15.71 11.00
N PRO A 181 -2.19 -16.24 12.20
CA PRO A 181 -3.17 -17.31 12.37
C PRO A 181 -4.58 -16.90 11.91
N LEU A 182 -5.27 -17.81 11.21
CA LEU A 182 -6.62 -17.58 10.67
C LEU A 182 -7.60 -17.04 11.73
N LYS A 183 -7.61 -17.68 12.91
CA LYS A 183 -8.54 -17.33 13.99
C LYS A 183 -8.36 -15.90 14.50
N GLU A 184 -7.13 -15.40 14.53
CA GLU A 184 -6.83 -14.03 14.98
C GLU A 184 -7.36 -13.02 13.97
N ILE A 185 -7.16 -13.28 12.67
CA ILE A 185 -7.66 -12.42 11.60
C ILE A 185 -9.20 -12.39 11.61
N VAL A 186 -9.85 -13.57 11.70
CA VAL A 186 -11.32 -13.66 11.78
C VAL A 186 -11.84 -12.88 12.98
N SER A 187 -11.25 -13.08 14.17
CA SER A 187 -11.68 -12.40 15.39
C SER A 187 -11.52 -10.87 15.30
N GLU A 188 -10.45 -10.39 14.66
CA GLU A 188 -10.24 -8.96 14.43
C GLU A 188 -11.28 -8.38 13.47
N VAL A 189 -11.55 -9.07 12.36
CA VAL A 189 -12.54 -8.65 11.36
C VAL A 189 -13.96 -8.66 11.94
N GLU A 190 -14.30 -9.65 12.78
CA GLU A 190 -15.59 -9.69 13.50
C GLU A 190 -15.77 -8.46 14.40
N ARG A 191 -14.74 -8.07 15.15
CA ARG A 191 -14.78 -6.85 15.99
C ARG A 191 -14.98 -5.60 15.15
N LEU A 192 -14.20 -5.44 14.08
CA LEU A 192 -14.30 -4.29 13.19
C LEU A 192 -15.68 -4.19 12.52
N ALA A 193 -16.24 -5.31 12.07
CA ALA A 193 -17.59 -5.35 11.50
C ALA A 193 -18.65 -4.97 12.55
N ALA A 194 -18.52 -5.43 13.80
CA ALA A 194 -19.41 -5.06 14.90
C ALA A 194 -19.29 -3.57 15.30
N GLU A 195 -18.13 -2.96 15.11
CA GLU A 195 -17.88 -1.51 15.30
C GLU A 195 -18.47 -0.65 14.16
N GLY A 196 -19.00 -1.27 13.09
CA GLY A 196 -19.62 -0.58 11.97
C GLY A 196 -18.67 -0.28 10.79
N VAL A 197 -17.46 -0.86 10.79
CA VAL A 197 -16.54 -0.78 9.64
C VAL A 197 -17.20 -1.45 8.43
N LYS A 198 -17.30 -0.71 7.32
CA LYS A 198 -17.98 -1.19 6.10
C LYS A 198 -17.02 -1.81 5.11
N GLU A 199 -15.78 -1.32 5.06
CA GLU A 199 -14.77 -1.82 4.13
C GLU A 199 -13.47 -2.15 4.86
N ILE A 200 -13.04 -3.41 4.73
CA ILE A 200 -11.76 -3.88 5.25
C ILE A 200 -10.83 -4.17 4.08
N THR A 201 -9.61 -3.65 4.13
CA THR A 201 -8.57 -4.01 3.18
C THR A 201 -7.52 -4.89 3.84
N LEU A 202 -7.39 -6.12 3.32
CA LEU A 202 -6.35 -7.05 3.72
C LEU A 202 -5.00 -6.57 3.19
N LEU A 203 -4.05 -6.43 4.11
CA LEU A 203 -2.71 -5.95 3.84
C LEU A 203 -1.67 -7.05 3.95
N GLY A 204 -0.66 -6.94 3.10
CA GLY A 204 0.53 -7.76 3.12
C GLY A 204 1.41 -7.47 1.92
N GLN A 205 2.64 -7.96 1.91
CA GLN A 205 3.54 -7.78 0.75
C GLN A 205 3.28 -8.80 -0.37
N ASN A 206 2.60 -9.91 -0.07
CA ASN A 206 2.10 -10.88 -1.05
C ASN A 206 0.90 -11.64 -0.45
N VAL A 207 -0.29 -11.05 -0.51
CA VAL A 207 -1.48 -11.53 0.22
C VAL A 207 -1.91 -12.93 -0.20
N ASN A 208 -1.79 -13.28 -1.48
CA ASN A 208 -2.16 -14.60 -1.99
C ASN A 208 -1.07 -15.67 -1.79
N SER A 209 0.01 -15.35 -1.07
CA SER A 209 0.88 -16.36 -0.45
C SER A 209 0.45 -16.77 0.96
N TYR A 210 -0.59 -16.14 1.52
CA TYR A 210 -1.07 -16.44 2.87
C TYR A 210 -1.31 -17.94 3.09
N GLY A 211 -0.84 -18.41 4.25
CA GLY A 211 -1.04 -19.77 4.74
C GLY A 211 0.02 -20.79 4.27
N LYS A 212 0.90 -20.42 3.34
CA LYS A 212 1.98 -21.32 2.87
C LYS A 212 3.02 -21.68 3.94
N ASP A 213 3.18 -20.82 4.94
CA ASP A 213 4.10 -20.98 6.06
C ASP A 213 3.44 -21.53 7.33
N LEU A 214 2.11 -21.72 7.32
CA LEU A 214 1.36 -22.27 8.45
C LEU A 214 1.38 -23.81 8.44
N GLU A 215 1.34 -24.42 9.63
CA GLU A 215 1.14 -25.88 9.76
C GLU A 215 -0.28 -26.29 9.38
N GLU A 216 -1.26 -25.41 9.67
CA GLU A 216 -2.65 -25.58 9.27
C GLU A 216 -2.79 -25.40 7.76
N LYS A 217 -3.46 -26.34 7.09
CA LYS A 217 -3.68 -26.30 5.64
C LYS A 217 -4.82 -25.34 5.29
N VAL A 218 -4.53 -24.05 5.36
CA VAL A 218 -5.43 -22.95 4.98
C VAL A 218 -4.70 -22.12 3.95
N ASP A 219 -5.37 -21.72 2.87
CA ASP A 219 -4.83 -20.77 1.89
C ASP A 219 -5.58 -19.43 1.91
N PHE A 220 -5.14 -18.49 1.07
CA PHE A 220 -5.78 -17.17 0.98
C PHE A 220 -7.26 -17.26 0.56
N ALA A 221 -7.65 -18.25 -0.25
CA ALA A 221 -9.05 -18.40 -0.65
C ALA A 221 -9.91 -18.89 0.52
N ASP A 222 -9.39 -19.80 1.35
CA ASP A 222 -10.07 -20.22 2.60
C ASP A 222 -10.25 -19.03 3.56
N LEU A 223 -9.22 -18.19 3.71
CA LEU A 223 -9.33 -16.98 4.53
C LEU A 223 -10.46 -16.08 4.03
N LEU A 224 -10.52 -15.79 2.72
CA LEU A 224 -11.59 -14.97 2.16
C LEU A 224 -12.98 -15.59 2.39
N GLN A 225 -13.11 -16.92 2.25
CA GLN A 225 -14.37 -17.62 2.53
C GLN A 225 -14.80 -17.48 4.00
N GLU A 226 -13.88 -17.61 4.96
CA GLU A 226 -14.21 -17.44 6.37
C GLU A 226 -14.61 -16.00 6.69
N LEU A 227 -13.90 -15.02 6.13
CA LEU A 227 -14.23 -13.60 6.34
C LEU A 227 -15.56 -13.21 5.71
N ASP A 228 -15.92 -13.77 4.55
CA ASP A 228 -17.19 -13.46 3.87
C ASP A 228 -18.44 -13.91 4.67
N LYS A 229 -18.28 -14.86 5.59
CA LYS A 229 -19.34 -15.34 6.48
C LYS A 229 -19.66 -14.36 7.61
N ILE A 230 -18.78 -13.39 7.88
CA ILE A 230 -18.90 -12.48 9.02
C ILE A 230 -20.11 -11.54 8.82
N PRO A 231 -21.10 -11.57 9.73
CA PRO A 231 -22.23 -10.65 9.67
C PRO A 231 -21.77 -9.20 9.78
N GLY A 232 -22.37 -8.30 8.98
CA GLY A 232 -22.03 -6.88 8.98
C GLY A 232 -20.86 -6.49 8.08
N LEU A 233 -20.01 -7.43 7.66
CA LEU A 233 -18.96 -7.14 6.67
C LEU A 233 -19.61 -6.85 5.31
N GLN A 234 -19.41 -5.64 4.77
CA GLN A 234 -20.01 -5.21 3.51
C GLN A 234 -19.03 -5.30 2.34
N ARG A 235 -17.76 -4.90 2.56
CA ARG A 235 -16.71 -4.93 1.55
C ARG A 235 -15.41 -5.47 2.12
N LEU A 236 -14.82 -6.40 1.39
CA LEU A 236 -13.49 -6.93 1.62
C LEU A 236 -12.62 -6.68 0.40
N ARG A 237 -11.46 -6.05 0.60
CA ARG A 237 -10.50 -5.74 -0.45
C ARG A 237 -9.15 -6.36 -0.15
N TYR A 238 -8.37 -6.51 -1.21
CA TYR A 238 -6.94 -6.76 -1.14
C TYR A 238 -6.32 -6.16 -2.41
N MET A 239 -5.00 -6.02 -2.45
CA MET A 239 -4.33 -5.49 -3.64
C MET A 239 -3.04 -6.23 -3.97
N THR A 240 -2.17 -6.48 -3.00
CA THR A 240 -0.82 -6.95 -3.30
C THR A 240 -0.79 -8.46 -3.56
N SER A 241 -1.11 -8.88 -4.79
CA SER A 241 -1.08 -10.28 -5.20
C SER A 241 0.04 -10.57 -6.21
N HIS A 242 0.55 -11.80 -6.19
CA HIS A 242 1.52 -12.29 -7.17
C HIS A 242 0.82 -13.23 -8.18
N PRO A 243 0.89 -12.97 -9.50
CA PRO A 243 0.15 -13.77 -10.50
C PRO A 243 0.43 -15.28 -10.45
N ARG A 244 1.67 -15.67 -10.12
CA ARG A 244 2.05 -17.09 -9.94
C ARG A 244 1.22 -17.81 -8.88
N ASP A 245 0.82 -17.08 -7.84
CA ASP A 245 0.17 -17.64 -6.65
C ASP A 245 -1.36 -17.47 -6.73
N PHE A 246 -1.90 -17.08 -7.90
CA PHE A 246 -3.34 -16.90 -8.10
C PHE A 246 -3.98 -18.23 -8.52
N SER A 247 -4.76 -18.84 -7.62
CA SER A 247 -5.36 -20.16 -7.84
C SER A 247 -6.76 -20.07 -8.47
N ASN A 248 -7.20 -21.17 -9.08
CA ASN A 248 -8.59 -21.29 -9.57
C ASN A 248 -9.61 -21.16 -8.43
N LYS A 249 -9.31 -21.79 -7.29
CA LYS A 249 -10.11 -21.70 -6.07
C LYS A 249 -10.32 -20.24 -5.64
N LEU A 250 -9.29 -19.40 -5.74
CA LEU A 250 -9.40 -17.98 -5.42
C LEU A 250 -10.38 -17.25 -6.35
N ILE A 251 -10.35 -17.55 -7.66
CA ILE A 251 -11.31 -16.97 -8.62
C ILE A 251 -12.74 -17.40 -8.28
N GLU A 252 -12.96 -18.69 -7.99
CA GLU A 252 -14.27 -19.22 -7.61
C GLU A 252 -14.80 -18.57 -6.32
N VAL A 253 -13.94 -18.41 -5.32
CA VAL A 253 -14.30 -17.73 -4.06
C VAL A 253 -14.73 -16.29 -4.29
N ILE A 254 -13.96 -15.53 -5.07
CA ILE A 254 -14.29 -14.11 -5.32
C ILE A 254 -15.58 -14.00 -6.13
N LYS A 255 -15.78 -14.89 -7.10
CA LYS A 255 -17.00 -14.93 -7.94
C LYS A 255 -18.26 -15.11 -7.11
N ASP A 256 -18.23 -16.01 -6.14
CA ASP A 256 -19.41 -16.37 -5.32
C ASP A 256 -19.53 -15.52 -4.05
N SER A 257 -18.57 -14.63 -3.79
CA SER A 257 -18.53 -13.84 -2.57
C SER A 257 -19.49 -12.66 -2.58
N ARG A 258 -20.07 -12.36 -1.42
CA ARG A 258 -20.90 -11.16 -1.21
C ARG A 258 -20.03 -9.93 -0.92
N SER A 259 -19.05 -10.08 -0.04
CA SER A 259 -18.25 -8.96 0.47
C SER A 259 -16.97 -8.73 -0.33
N VAL A 260 -16.35 -9.76 -0.91
CA VAL A 260 -15.10 -9.60 -1.65
C VAL A 260 -15.35 -8.82 -2.92
N CYS A 261 -14.63 -7.70 -3.06
CA CYS A 261 -14.76 -6.78 -4.16
C CYS A 261 -14.14 -7.34 -5.46
N GLU A 262 -14.77 -7.07 -6.60
CA GLU A 262 -14.36 -7.57 -7.93
C GLU A 262 -13.16 -6.78 -8.51
N HIS A 263 -12.15 -6.52 -7.67
CA HIS A 263 -10.93 -5.81 -8.03
C HIS A 263 -9.72 -6.75 -7.92
N PHE A 264 -9.09 -7.01 -9.07
CA PHE A 264 -7.94 -7.89 -9.23
C PHE A 264 -6.72 -7.05 -9.56
N HIS A 265 -5.83 -6.87 -8.60
CA HIS A 265 -4.55 -6.22 -8.86
C HIS A 265 -3.46 -7.27 -9.07
N LEU A 266 -3.03 -7.43 -10.34
CA LEU A 266 -2.16 -8.50 -10.83
C LEU A 266 -0.90 -7.91 -11.50
N PRO A 267 0.13 -7.52 -10.75
CA PRO A 267 1.36 -6.93 -11.29
C PRO A 267 2.10 -7.85 -12.27
N ILE A 268 2.07 -7.51 -13.57
CA ILE A 268 2.81 -8.22 -14.63
C ILE A 268 4.27 -7.79 -14.70
N GLN A 269 4.55 -6.51 -14.42
CA GLN A 269 5.86 -5.86 -14.46
C GLN A 269 6.43 -5.67 -15.87
N SER A 270 6.38 -6.67 -16.75
CA SER A 270 6.79 -6.57 -18.15
C SER A 270 6.00 -7.58 -19.00
N GLY A 271 5.73 -7.28 -20.27
CA GLY A 271 5.12 -8.23 -21.19
C GLY A 271 6.09 -9.10 -21.97
N SER A 272 7.39 -8.97 -21.71
CA SER A 272 8.43 -9.75 -22.35
C SER A 272 8.90 -10.94 -21.50
N ASN A 273 8.92 -12.13 -22.09
CA ASN A 273 9.31 -13.36 -21.40
C ASN A 273 10.78 -13.36 -20.94
N SER A 274 11.69 -12.75 -21.72
CA SER A 274 13.09 -12.59 -21.36
C SER A 274 13.25 -11.66 -20.16
N ILE A 275 12.54 -10.53 -20.13
CA ILE A 275 12.55 -9.58 -19.02
C ILE A 275 11.90 -10.17 -17.77
N LEU A 276 10.74 -10.83 -17.90
CA LEU A 276 10.10 -11.55 -16.78
C LEU A 276 11.03 -12.58 -16.13
N LYS A 277 11.85 -13.27 -16.95
CA LYS A 277 12.89 -14.18 -16.46
C LYS A 277 14.00 -13.43 -15.71
N LYS A 278 14.54 -12.34 -16.27
CA LYS A 278 15.55 -11.49 -15.59
C LYS A 278 15.00 -10.86 -14.30
N MET A 279 13.70 -10.59 -14.24
CA MET A 279 12.98 -10.09 -13.08
C MET A 279 12.71 -11.16 -12.00
N ASN A 280 12.98 -12.44 -12.30
CA ASN A 280 12.67 -13.59 -11.44
C ASN A 280 11.17 -13.68 -11.09
N ARG A 281 10.28 -13.61 -12.10
CA ARG A 281 8.82 -13.68 -11.90
C ARG A 281 8.28 -15.11 -11.78
N GLY A 282 8.96 -16.10 -12.35
CA GLY A 282 8.56 -17.52 -12.26
C GLY A 282 7.30 -17.89 -13.07
N TYR A 283 6.87 -17.03 -13.98
CA TYR A 283 5.81 -17.27 -14.97
C TYR A 283 6.13 -16.49 -16.26
N ASN A 284 5.38 -16.75 -17.33
CA ASN A 284 5.52 -16.12 -18.64
C ASN A 284 4.24 -15.38 -19.06
N ARG A 285 4.32 -14.62 -20.15
CA ARG A 285 3.24 -13.86 -20.77
C ARG A 285 1.99 -14.71 -21.01
N GLU A 286 2.17 -15.90 -21.57
CA GLU A 286 1.07 -16.76 -22.00
C GLU A 286 0.22 -17.19 -20.79
N LYS A 287 0.87 -17.70 -19.73
CA LYS A 287 0.19 -18.05 -18.47
C LYS A 287 -0.50 -16.86 -17.80
N TYR A 288 0.10 -15.67 -17.91
CA TYR A 288 -0.51 -14.46 -17.37
C TYR A 288 -1.79 -14.09 -18.13
N LEU A 289 -1.76 -14.12 -19.46
CA LEU A 289 -2.93 -13.84 -20.29
C LEU A 289 -4.03 -14.90 -20.10
N GLU A 290 -3.67 -16.18 -19.94
CA GLU A 290 -4.61 -17.24 -19.56
C GLU A 290 -5.33 -16.92 -18.25
N LEU A 291 -4.60 -16.48 -17.22
CA LEU A 291 -5.18 -16.06 -15.94
C LEU A 291 -6.14 -14.86 -16.11
N VAL A 292 -5.70 -13.82 -16.83
CA VAL A 292 -6.53 -12.63 -17.10
C VAL A 292 -7.82 -12.99 -17.83
N ASN A 293 -7.72 -13.83 -18.86
CA ASN A 293 -8.87 -14.28 -19.63
C ASN A 293 -9.83 -15.12 -18.77
N LYS A 294 -9.30 -16.00 -17.93
CA LYS A 294 -10.10 -16.81 -17.02
C LYS A 294 -10.88 -15.95 -16.02
N ILE A 295 -10.23 -14.95 -15.41
CA ILE A 295 -10.90 -14.04 -14.47
C ILE A 295 -12.08 -13.33 -15.16
N ARG A 296 -11.88 -12.82 -16.38
CA ARG A 296 -12.96 -12.15 -17.14
C ARG A 296 -14.10 -13.06 -17.56
N GLN A 297 -13.79 -14.33 -17.86
CA GLN A 297 -14.80 -15.31 -18.23
C GLN A 297 -15.69 -15.66 -17.02
N GLU A 298 -15.07 -15.85 -15.85
CA GLU A 298 -15.78 -16.21 -14.62
C GLU A 298 -16.47 -15.02 -13.97
N ILE A 299 -15.88 -13.82 -14.07
CA ILE A 299 -16.33 -12.58 -13.43
C ILE A 299 -16.29 -11.45 -14.47
N PRO A 300 -17.34 -11.28 -15.29
CA PRO A 300 -17.37 -10.29 -16.38
C PRO A 300 -17.19 -8.83 -15.93
N GLU A 301 -17.61 -8.50 -14.71
CA GLU A 301 -17.47 -7.16 -14.11
C GLU A 301 -16.09 -6.92 -13.44
N ALA A 302 -15.18 -7.90 -13.50
CA ALA A 302 -13.87 -7.79 -12.85
C ALA A 302 -13.07 -6.61 -13.38
N SER A 303 -12.59 -5.77 -12.46
CA SER A 303 -11.60 -4.76 -12.75
C SER A 303 -10.21 -5.35 -12.56
N ILE A 304 -9.44 -5.41 -13.65
CA ILE A 304 -8.07 -5.95 -13.61
C ILE A 304 -7.10 -4.78 -13.73
N THR A 305 -6.25 -4.63 -12.71
CA THR A 305 -5.22 -3.59 -12.65
C THR A 305 -3.84 -4.22 -12.52
N THR A 306 -2.79 -3.50 -12.88
CA THR A 306 -1.43 -4.04 -12.86
C THR A 306 -0.38 -2.99 -12.50
N ASP A 307 0.85 -3.45 -12.24
CA ASP A 307 2.05 -2.63 -12.27
C ASP A 307 2.89 -3.00 -13.49
N ILE A 308 3.56 -2.01 -14.10
CA ILE A 308 4.49 -2.18 -15.21
C ILE A 308 5.74 -1.33 -14.95
N ILE A 309 6.92 -1.92 -15.14
CA ILE A 309 8.22 -1.26 -15.03
C ILE A 309 8.85 -1.21 -16.43
N VAL A 310 9.10 0.00 -16.92
CA VAL A 310 9.84 0.23 -18.17
C VAL A 310 11.31 0.54 -17.88
N GLY A 311 12.19 0.18 -18.81
CA GLY A 311 13.61 0.50 -18.72
C GLY A 311 14.39 -0.41 -17.77
N PHE A 312 13.91 -1.64 -17.56
CA PHE A 312 14.64 -2.64 -16.78
C PHE A 312 16.03 -2.90 -17.41
N PRO A 313 17.07 -3.23 -16.63
CA PRO A 313 18.42 -3.42 -17.17
C PRO A 313 18.45 -4.48 -18.29
N GLY A 314 18.96 -4.06 -19.45
CA GLY A 314 19.04 -4.84 -20.68
C GLY A 314 17.72 -4.99 -21.44
N GLU A 315 16.71 -4.14 -21.20
CA GLU A 315 15.44 -4.11 -21.96
C GLU A 315 15.62 -3.48 -23.35
N THR A 316 15.41 -4.27 -24.41
CA THR A 316 15.46 -3.82 -25.81
C THR A 316 14.14 -3.16 -26.25
N GLU A 317 14.14 -2.53 -27.43
CA GLU A 317 12.91 -1.93 -27.98
C GLU A 317 11.87 -3.00 -28.35
N GLU A 318 12.31 -4.17 -28.83
CA GLU A 318 11.46 -5.31 -29.13
C GLU A 318 10.77 -5.84 -27.87
N GLU A 319 11.52 -6.01 -26.76
CA GLU A 319 10.97 -6.45 -25.47
C GLU A 319 9.99 -5.41 -24.88
N PHE A 320 10.23 -4.12 -25.13
CA PHE A 320 9.26 -3.07 -24.80
C PHE A 320 8.01 -3.13 -25.69
N GLN A 321 8.13 -3.43 -27.00
CA GLN A 321 6.98 -3.64 -27.87
C GLN A 321 6.14 -4.84 -27.44
N GLU A 322 6.77 -5.94 -27.01
CA GLU A 322 6.06 -7.06 -26.39
C GLU A 322 5.23 -6.57 -25.19
N THR A 323 5.78 -5.70 -24.34
CA THR A 323 5.02 -5.10 -23.23
C THR A 323 3.81 -4.29 -23.71
N MET A 324 3.98 -3.48 -24.75
CA MET A 324 2.88 -2.71 -25.35
C MET A 324 1.79 -3.61 -25.92
N GLU A 325 2.16 -4.71 -26.59
CA GLU A 325 1.22 -5.71 -27.11
C GLU A 325 0.45 -6.40 -25.98
N LEU A 326 1.14 -6.78 -24.90
CA LEU A 326 0.48 -7.40 -23.75
C LEU A 326 -0.59 -6.47 -23.18
N VAL A 327 -0.29 -5.17 -23.06
CA VAL A 327 -1.26 -4.17 -22.57
C VAL A 327 -2.45 -4.05 -23.51
N ARG A 328 -2.25 -4.09 -24.83
CA ARG A 328 -3.35 -4.08 -25.82
C ARG A 328 -4.24 -5.31 -25.69
N GLU A 329 -3.66 -6.50 -25.50
CA GLU A 329 -4.40 -7.75 -25.36
C GLU A 329 -5.11 -7.85 -24.01
N ALA A 330 -4.37 -7.56 -22.93
CA ALA A 330 -4.85 -7.66 -21.57
C ALA A 330 -5.84 -6.55 -21.20
N ARG A 331 -5.87 -5.41 -21.90
CA ARG A 331 -6.84 -4.31 -21.70
C ARG A 331 -7.14 -3.97 -20.22
N PHE A 332 -6.10 -3.67 -19.44
CA PHE A 332 -6.25 -3.37 -18.01
C PHE A 332 -7.16 -2.16 -17.76
N ASP A 333 -7.96 -2.20 -16.70
CA ASP A 333 -8.79 -1.07 -16.25
C ASP A 333 -7.94 0.11 -15.77
N SER A 334 -6.77 -0.19 -15.20
CA SER A 334 -5.74 0.80 -14.82
C SER A 334 -4.39 0.10 -14.68
N ALA A 335 -3.30 0.83 -14.90
CA ALA A 335 -1.96 0.34 -14.59
C ALA A 335 -1.16 1.41 -13.84
N PHE A 336 -0.42 0.99 -12.80
CA PHE A 336 0.65 1.80 -12.24
C PHE A 336 1.91 1.58 -13.08
N THR A 337 2.37 2.63 -13.74
CA THR A 337 3.53 2.58 -14.62
C THR A 337 4.72 3.26 -13.97
N PHE A 338 5.87 2.59 -13.99
CA PHE A 338 7.08 3.04 -13.32
C PHE A 338 8.27 3.01 -14.27
N ILE A 339 9.16 3.98 -14.11
CA ILE A 339 10.51 3.86 -14.63
C ILE A 339 11.32 3.00 -13.66
N TYR A 340 12.11 2.07 -14.19
CA TYR A 340 13.05 1.32 -13.38
C TYR A 340 14.07 2.27 -12.71
N SER A 341 14.07 2.25 -11.38
CA SER A 341 15.02 2.96 -10.54
C SER A 341 15.84 1.94 -9.74
N ALA A 342 17.17 2.02 -9.88
CA ALA A 342 18.08 1.09 -9.23
C ALA A 342 18.05 1.27 -7.71
N ARG A 343 17.87 0.17 -6.98
CA ARG A 343 17.82 0.20 -5.51
C ARG A 343 18.99 -0.53 -4.90
N THR A 344 19.71 0.19 -4.04
CA THR A 344 20.81 -0.37 -3.27
C THR A 344 20.36 -1.65 -2.56
N GLY A 345 21.12 -2.74 -2.72
CA GLY A 345 20.81 -4.04 -2.13
C GLY A 345 20.03 -5.01 -3.04
N THR A 346 19.43 -4.54 -4.14
CA THR A 346 18.72 -5.42 -5.08
C THR A 346 19.64 -6.03 -6.15
N PRO A 347 19.38 -7.27 -6.62
CA PRO A 347 20.15 -7.87 -7.71
C PRO A 347 20.17 -7.03 -9.01
N ALA A 348 19.04 -6.44 -9.39
CA ALA A 348 18.92 -5.64 -10.62
C ALA A 348 19.76 -4.36 -10.57
N ALA A 349 20.02 -3.80 -9.37
CA ALA A 349 20.87 -2.62 -9.23
C ALA A 349 22.35 -2.89 -9.56
N LYS A 350 22.76 -4.16 -9.60
CA LYS A 350 24.13 -4.58 -9.97
C LYS A 350 24.26 -4.97 -11.45
N MET A 351 23.17 -4.95 -12.21
CA MET A 351 23.20 -5.27 -13.64
C MET A 351 23.83 -4.12 -14.42
N GLU A 352 24.75 -4.41 -15.34
CA GLU A 352 25.54 -3.41 -16.06
C GLU A 352 24.75 -2.68 -17.16
N ASP A 353 23.82 -3.37 -17.82
CA ASP A 353 23.06 -2.90 -18.99
C ASP A 353 21.94 -1.90 -18.63
N GLN A 354 22.27 -0.84 -17.89
CA GLN A 354 21.30 0.18 -17.51
C GLN A 354 20.82 0.99 -18.73
N ILE A 355 19.51 1.21 -18.83
CA ILE A 355 18.90 1.96 -19.93
C ILE A 355 19.03 3.48 -19.68
N PRO A 356 19.40 4.29 -20.69
CA PRO A 356 19.45 5.75 -20.56
C PRO A 356 18.09 6.36 -20.17
N GLU A 357 18.13 7.37 -19.31
CA GLU A 357 16.93 8.00 -18.74
C GLU A 357 15.94 8.53 -19.80
N GLU A 358 16.45 9.12 -20.89
CA GLU A 358 15.61 9.63 -21.98
C GLU A 358 14.83 8.51 -22.69
N VAL A 359 15.41 7.33 -22.84
CA VAL A 359 14.73 6.15 -23.40
C VAL A 359 13.65 5.65 -22.44
N LYS A 360 13.94 5.62 -21.13
CA LYS A 360 12.98 5.23 -20.09
C LYS A 360 11.76 6.14 -20.09
N LYS A 361 11.97 7.46 -20.18
CA LYS A 361 10.89 8.46 -20.27
C LYS A 361 10.06 8.32 -21.54
N ASP A 362 10.70 8.11 -22.70
CA ASP A 362 9.97 7.86 -23.96
C ASP A 362 9.05 6.65 -23.84
N ARG A 363 9.60 5.51 -23.38
CA ARG A 363 8.84 4.28 -23.17
C ARG A 363 7.69 4.47 -22.19
N LEU A 364 7.93 5.16 -21.07
CA LEU A 364 6.89 5.46 -20.09
C LEU A 364 5.74 6.27 -20.73
N ASN A 365 6.06 7.32 -21.48
CA ASN A 365 5.05 8.18 -22.11
C ASN A 365 4.21 7.42 -23.14
N ARG A 366 4.84 6.57 -23.97
CA ARG A 366 4.15 5.72 -24.95
C ARG A 366 3.22 4.72 -24.26
N LEU A 367 3.69 4.07 -23.20
CA LEU A 367 2.90 3.15 -22.39
C LEU A 367 1.72 3.83 -21.70
N MET A 368 1.94 4.99 -21.07
CA MET A 368 0.89 5.77 -20.43
C MET A 368 -0.18 6.22 -21.42
N THR A 369 0.23 6.66 -22.61
CA THR A 369 -0.71 7.06 -23.67
C THR A 369 -1.64 5.91 -24.04
N LEU A 370 -1.08 4.72 -24.29
CA LEU A 370 -1.86 3.52 -24.59
C LEU A 370 -2.78 3.12 -23.43
N GLN A 371 -2.26 3.04 -22.20
CA GLN A 371 -3.04 2.65 -21.03
C GLN A 371 -4.19 3.64 -20.77
N ASN A 372 -3.96 4.95 -20.93
CA ASN A 372 -4.99 5.97 -20.70
C ASN A 372 -6.13 5.87 -21.71
N GLN A 373 -5.82 5.52 -22.95
CA GLN A 373 -6.82 5.22 -23.97
C GLN A 373 -7.66 4.01 -23.57
N ILE A 374 -7.03 2.89 -23.21
CA ILE A 374 -7.73 1.66 -22.78
C ILE A 374 -8.60 1.93 -21.54
N SER A 375 -8.06 2.65 -20.55
CA SER A 375 -8.78 2.97 -19.31
C SER A 375 -10.02 3.83 -19.58
N LEU A 376 -9.91 4.79 -20.52
CA LEU A 376 -11.06 5.57 -20.97
C LEU A 376 -12.10 4.68 -21.67
N GLU A 377 -11.69 3.83 -22.61
CA GLU A 377 -12.59 2.90 -23.30
C GLU A 377 -13.35 2.01 -22.31
N LYS A 378 -12.65 1.45 -21.31
CA LYS A 378 -13.25 0.61 -20.26
C LYS A 378 -14.19 1.40 -19.35
N ASN A 379 -13.86 2.66 -19.03
CA ASN A 379 -14.73 3.52 -18.23
C ASN A 379 -15.96 3.99 -19.02
N GLN A 380 -15.91 4.10 -20.34
CA GLN A 380 -17.09 4.41 -21.15
C GLN A 380 -18.19 3.35 -21.02
N GLU A 381 -17.82 2.10 -20.75
CA GLU A 381 -18.77 1.02 -20.48
C GLU A 381 -19.59 1.27 -19.19
N ASP A 382 -19.15 2.17 -18.30
CA ASP A 382 -19.87 2.54 -17.08
C ASP A 382 -20.86 3.70 -17.30
N LEU A 383 -20.79 4.40 -18.43
CA LEU A 383 -21.64 5.56 -18.67
C LEU A 383 -23.13 5.16 -18.66
N GLY A 384 -23.91 5.81 -17.80
CA GLY A 384 -25.34 5.55 -17.61
C GLY A 384 -25.67 4.40 -16.66
N LYS A 385 -24.69 3.59 -16.23
CA LYS A 385 -24.89 2.53 -15.24
C LYS A 385 -25.06 3.10 -13.83
N ILE A 386 -25.74 2.34 -12.98
CA ILE A 386 -25.83 2.61 -11.54
C ILE A 386 -24.83 1.70 -10.84
N VAL A 387 -23.95 2.27 -10.04
CA VAL A 387 -22.91 1.54 -9.30
C VAL A 387 -22.98 1.87 -7.81
N GLU A 388 -22.57 0.94 -6.96
CA GLU A 388 -22.47 1.17 -5.52
C GLU A 388 -21.13 1.81 -5.17
N VAL A 389 -21.16 2.94 -4.47
CA VAL A 389 -19.96 3.72 -4.13
C VAL A 389 -19.91 3.92 -2.62
N LEU A 390 -18.80 3.53 -1.99
CA LEU A 390 -18.50 3.94 -0.62
C LEU A 390 -17.92 5.35 -0.67
N ILE A 391 -18.64 6.33 -0.11
CA ILE A 391 -18.18 7.72 -0.08
C ILE A 391 -17.16 7.88 1.05
N GLU A 392 -15.98 8.36 0.72
CA GLU A 392 -14.85 8.42 1.65
C GLU A 392 -14.67 9.80 2.29
N GLY A 393 -15.09 10.87 1.59
CA GLY A 393 -14.94 12.24 2.08
C GLY A 393 -14.84 13.25 0.96
N GLU A 394 -14.33 14.43 1.28
CA GLU A 394 -14.20 15.53 0.33
C GLU A 394 -13.13 15.25 -0.74
N SER A 395 -13.36 15.76 -1.94
CA SER A 395 -12.33 15.69 -2.98
C SER A 395 -11.14 16.59 -2.61
N LYS A 396 -9.91 16.07 -2.77
CA LYS A 396 -8.66 16.77 -2.38
C LYS A 396 -8.54 18.20 -2.93
N ASN A 397 -9.14 18.46 -4.09
CA ASN A 397 -9.01 19.73 -4.80
C ASN A 397 -10.34 20.51 -4.89
N ASN A 398 -11.43 20.00 -4.32
CA ASN A 398 -12.73 20.67 -4.41
C ASN A 398 -13.68 20.26 -3.27
N PRO A 399 -13.93 21.13 -2.27
CA PRO A 399 -14.82 20.85 -1.14
C PRO A 399 -16.31 20.72 -1.54
N GLU A 400 -16.70 21.21 -2.71
CA GLU A 400 -18.07 21.08 -3.25
C GLU A 400 -18.36 19.70 -3.83
N THR A 401 -17.41 18.79 -3.75
CA THR A 401 -17.51 17.43 -4.29
C THR A 401 -17.06 16.42 -3.26
N LEU A 402 -17.70 15.25 -3.26
CA LEU A 402 -17.27 14.09 -2.49
C LEU A 402 -16.61 13.07 -3.41
N MET A 403 -15.63 12.35 -2.88
CA MET A 403 -15.01 11.22 -3.55
C MET A 403 -15.36 9.92 -2.85
N GLY A 404 -15.44 8.85 -3.62
CA GLY A 404 -15.61 7.50 -3.13
C GLY A 404 -15.11 6.47 -4.13
N ARG A 405 -15.20 5.19 -3.76
CA ARG A 405 -14.80 4.08 -4.62
C ARG A 405 -15.90 3.05 -4.77
N ASP A 406 -16.06 2.57 -6.00
CA ASP A 406 -16.96 1.44 -6.28
C ASP A 406 -16.31 0.10 -5.89
N ARG A 407 -17.05 -1.01 -6.03
CA ARG A 407 -16.51 -2.35 -5.74
C ARG A 407 -15.28 -2.69 -6.60
N ARG A 408 -15.22 -2.20 -7.82
CA ARG A 408 -14.09 -2.36 -8.77
C ARG A 408 -12.90 -1.45 -8.46
N ASN A 409 -12.94 -0.71 -7.35
CA ASN A 409 -11.92 0.22 -6.90
C ASN A 409 -11.74 1.43 -7.83
N LYS A 410 -12.74 1.75 -8.68
CA LYS A 410 -12.75 2.94 -9.52
C LYS A 410 -13.13 4.16 -8.68
N LEU A 411 -12.40 5.26 -8.89
CA LEU A 411 -12.68 6.54 -8.25
C LEU A 411 -13.96 7.14 -8.84
N VAL A 412 -14.91 7.45 -7.98
CA VAL A 412 -16.16 8.13 -8.33
C VAL A 412 -16.23 9.46 -7.59
N ILE A 413 -16.49 10.53 -8.32
CA ILE A 413 -16.73 11.87 -7.77
C ILE A 413 -18.19 12.23 -7.94
N ILE A 414 -18.81 12.68 -6.85
CA ILE A 414 -20.20 13.14 -6.83
C ILE A 414 -20.29 14.59 -6.31
N PRO A 415 -21.34 15.35 -6.64
CA PRO A 415 -21.65 16.60 -5.95
C PRO A 415 -21.77 16.39 -4.44
N ARG A 416 -21.50 17.43 -3.65
CA ARG A 416 -21.65 17.37 -2.19
C ARG A 416 -23.08 16.97 -1.81
N ALA A 417 -23.18 15.97 -0.94
CA ALA A 417 -24.42 15.52 -0.33
C ALA A 417 -24.20 15.34 1.18
N GLU A 418 -25.18 15.73 1.99
CA GLU A 418 -25.08 15.62 3.44
C GLU A 418 -25.36 14.19 3.93
N GLY A 419 -24.65 13.77 4.98
CA GLY A 419 -24.89 12.49 5.65
C GLY A 419 -24.48 11.23 4.86
N VAL A 420 -23.81 11.38 3.71
CA VAL A 420 -23.40 10.22 2.89
C VAL A 420 -21.94 9.80 3.10
N ILE A 421 -21.11 10.59 3.78
CA ILE A 421 -19.71 10.22 4.06
C ILE A 421 -19.71 8.97 4.94
N GLY A 422 -18.97 7.96 4.52
CA GLY A 422 -18.94 6.65 5.16
C GLY A 422 -20.08 5.74 4.73
N GLU A 423 -21.01 6.17 3.88
CA GLU A 423 -22.13 5.35 3.37
C GLU A 423 -21.83 4.73 2.01
N ILE A 424 -22.43 3.56 1.77
CA ILE A 424 -22.48 2.93 0.44
C ILE A 424 -23.76 3.41 -0.23
N VAL A 425 -23.62 4.25 -1.25
CA VAL A 425 -24.74 4.84 -1.98
C VAL A 425 -24.77 4.38 -3.42
N LYS A 426 -25.95 4.35 -4.03
CA LYS A 426 -26.11 4.08 -5.46
C LYS A 426 -25.86 5.37 -6.23
N VAL A 427 -24.97 5.32 -7.21
CA VAL A 427 -24.58 6.46 -8.02
C VAL A 427 -24.81 6.12 -9.49
N LYS A 428 -25.57 6.96 -10.20
CA LYS A 428 -25.70 6.89 -11.65
C LYS A 428 -24.55 7.64 -12.29
N ILE A 429 -23.72 6.93 -13.06
CA ILE A 429 -22.58 7.52 -13.75
C ILE A 429 -23.08 8.32 -14.95
N ASN A 430 -22.72 9.61 -15.01
CA ASN A 430 -23.16 10.54 -16.05
C ASN A 430 -22.01 11.15 -16.87
N ARG A 431 -20.76 11.01 -16.39
CA ARG A 431 -19.55 11.43 -17.10
C ARG A 431 -18.38 10.55 -16.71
N VAL A 432 -17.49 10.29 -17.65
CA VAL A 432 -16.31 9.44 -17.43
C VAL A 432 -15.03 10.10 -17.96
N GLN A 433 -13.91 9.78 -17.34
CA GLN A 433 -12.55 10.13 -17.75
C GLN A 433 -11.66 8.90 -17.58
N SER A 434 -10.40 8.95 -18.04
CA SER A 434 -9.47 7.81 -17.98
C SER A 434 -9.28 7.24 -16.57
N PHE A 435 -9.33 8.09 -15.54
CA PHE A 435 -9.05 7.69 -14.15
C PHE A 435 -10.20 7.93 -13.16
N THR A 436 -11.30 8.52 -13.63
CA THR A 436 -12.34 9.04 -12.74
C THR A 436 -13.69 8.95 -13.40
N LEU A 437 -14.66 8.44 -12.65
CA LEU A 437 -16.07 8.46 -12.98
C LEU A 437 -16.73 9.62 -12.23
N TYR A 438 -17.78 10.18 -12.81
CA TYR A 438 -18.60 11.20 -12.20
C TYR A 438 -20.06 10.77 -12.28
N GLY A 439 -20.80 11.06 -11.22
CA GLY A 439 -22.21 10.70 -11.16
C GLY A 439 -22.97 11.44 -10.08
N GLU A 440 -24.23 11.04 -9.92
CA GLU A 440 -25.16 11.59 -8.93
C GLU A 440 -25.81 10.45 -8.16
N VAL A 441 -26.09 10.69 -6.88
CA VAL A 441 -26.80 9.73 -6.02
C VAL A 441 -28.23 9.55 -6.55
N VAL A 442 -28.72 8.31 -6.57
CA VAL A 442 -30.06 7.96 -7.07
C VAL A 442 -30.93 7.24 -6.06
#